data_AF-A0A167QAQ2-F1
#
_entry.id   AF-A0A167QAQ2-F1
#
_cell.length_a   1.000
_cell.length_b   1.000
_cell.length_c   1.000
_cell.angle_alpha   90.00
_cell.angle_beta   90.00
_cell.angle_gamma   90.00
#
_symmetry.space_group_name_H-M   'P 1'
#
loop_
_entity.id
_entity.type
_entity.pdbx_description
1 polymer ?
#
loop_
_entity_poly.entity_id
_entity_poly.type
_entity_poly.pdbx_seq_one_letter_code
_entity_poly.pdbx_strand_id
1 'polypeptide(L)'
;MSFRQRGFGAESPTDYFLRRMLAGRFLLENPSARDEVFKAMERTPLRWRTILGSDRMASVGELLPAVQDNEEDLLQAVRNTNLASDFEMLARQMERIDRGYGRGRDDRHPEHNRAEVRSNTAFRSALASTEEAGSGDELAALAAFQRTGDHPRPAKTYRFPKDDSTRSAAPPPGPCYGCGSKLHRWRDCCHYDGQRGDARRALLAALLAEEDENDNIVLLAGAYLEDDDAPPFLGGRSNGGDRPDNKPRPDSAI
;
A
#
# COMPACT_ATOMS: atom_id res chain seq x y z
N MET A 1 -18.84 3.44 11.09
CA MET A 1 -18.03 3.64 9.88
C MET A 1 -17.07 4.79 10.13
N SER A 2 -15.77 4.50 10.21
CA SER A 2 -14.71 5.52 10.29
C SER A 2 -14.26 5.88 8.89
N PHE A 3 -14.07 7.18 8.57
CA PHE A 3 -13.49 7.58 7.28
C PHE A 3 -11.99 7.28 7.19
N ARG A 4 -11.33 7.11 8.34
CA ARG A 4 -9.90 6.80 8.44
C ARG A 4 -9.67 5.32 8.20
N GLN A 5 -8.83 5.02 7.20
CA GLN A 5 -8.38 3.66 6.95
C GLN A 5 -7.39 3.20 8.02
N ARG A 6 -7.27 1.88 8.22
CA ARG A 6 -6.28 1.29 9.12
C ARG A 6 -4.88 1.70 8.65
N GLY A 7 -4.07 2.23 9.58
CA GLY A 7 -2.77 2.84 9.27
C GLY A 7 -2.80 4.34 8.96
N PHE A 8 -3.98 4.91 8.70
CA PHE A 8 -4.20 6.33 8.38
C PHE A 8 -4.95 7.06 9.52
N GLY A 9 -4.52 6.78 10.77
CA GLY A 9 -5.21 7.26 11.97
C GLY A 9 -5.20 8.79 12.16
N ALA A 10 -4.35 9.51 11.45
CA ALA A 10 -4.25 10.97 11.49
C ALA A 10 -4.54 11.64 10.13
N GLU A 11 -5.21 10.92 9.24
CA GLU A 11 -5.55 11.42 7.91
C GLU A 11 -6.50 12.63 7.99
N SER A 12 -6.13 13.71 7.29
CA SER A 12 -6.99 14.87 7.08
C SER A 12 -8.07 14.55 6.01
N PRO A 13 -9.21 15.27 5.99
CA PRO A 13 -10.16 15.17 4.89
C PRO A 13 -9.52 15.37 3.51
N THR A 14 -8.58 16.31 3.40
CA THR A 14 -7.82 16.58 2.18
C THR A 14 -7.01 15.36 1.75
N ASP A 15 -6.24 14.76 2.67
CA ASP A 15 -5.44 13.55 2.41
C ASP A 15 -6.31 12.38 1.97
N TYR A 16 -7.47 12.20 2.64
CA TYR A 16 -8.44 11.18 2.28
C TYR A 16 -8.86 11.31 0.81
N PHE A 17 -9.25 12.50 0.37
CA PHE A 17 -9.68 12.72 -1.01
C PHE A 17 -8.53 12.56 -2.01
N LEU A 18 -7.33 13.06 -1.70
CA LEU A 18 -6.14 12.87 -2.53
C LEU A 18 -5.82 11.39 -2.73
N ARG A 19 -5.80 10.61 -1.65
CA ARG A 19 -5.57 9.16 -1.72
C ARG A 19 -6.64 8.46 -2.55
N ARG A 20 -7.91 8.84 -2.40
CA ARG A 20 -9.03 8.25 -3.16
C ARG A 20 -8.97 8.59 -4.65
N MET A 21 -8.58 9.82 -5.00
CA MET A 21 -8.41 10.22 -6.40
C MET A 21 -7.21 9.53 -7.04
N LEU A 22 -6.08 9.43 -6.33
CA LEU A 22 -4.92 8.67 -6.80
C LEU A 22 -5.29 7.21 -7.04
N ALA A 23 -5.98 6.58 -6.09
CA ALA A 23 -6.52 5.23 -6.28
C ALA A 23 -7.44 5.18 -7.50
N GLY A 24 -8.36 6.12 -7.66
CA GLY A 24 -9.26 6.21 -8.83
C GLY A 24 -8.53 6.26 -10.17
N ARG A 25 -7.47 7.07 -10.29
CA ARG A 25 -6.60 7.13 -11.48
C ARG A 25 -5.85 5.83 -11.73
N PHE A 26 -5.44 5.16 -10.65
CA PHE A 26 -4.88 3.82 -10.75
C PHE A 26 -5.91 2.75 -11.10
N LEU A 27 -7.22 3.00 -11.02
CA LEU A 27 -8.25 2.00 -11.33
C LEU A 27 -8.83 2.21 -12.74
N LEU A 28 -9.06 3.46 -13.10
CA LEU A 28 -9.68 3.85 -14.35
C LEU A 28 -8.60 4.11 -15.40
N GLU A 29 -8.76 3.54 -16.58
CA GLU A 29 -7.86 3.81 -17.70
C GLU A 29 -8.31 5.12 -18.37
N ASN A 30 -7.61 6.21 -18.08
CA ASN A 30 -7.95 7.58 -18.49
C ASN A 30 -9.35 8.07 -18.01
N PRO A 31 -9.58 8.20 -16.69
CA PRO A 31 -10.83 8.72 -16.18
C PRO A 31 -11.07 10.17 -16.61
N SER A 32 -12.34 10.53 -16.87
CA SER A 32 -12.73 11.93 -16.91
C SER A 32 -12.57 12.56 -15.52
N ALA A 33 -12.31 13.88 -15.44
CA ALA A 33 -12.27 14.59 -14.16
C ALA A 33 -13.55 14.39 -13.32
N ARG A 34 -14.69 14.24 -13.99
CA ARG A 34 -15.98 13.94 -13.34
C ARG A 34 -16.01 12.52 -12.77
N ASP A 35 -15.42 11.55 -13.46
CA ASP A 35 -15.36 10.16 -13.00
C ASP A 35 -14.44 10.03 -11.78
N GLU A 36 -13.34 10.78 -11.76
CA GLU A 36 -12.44 10.85 -10.59
C GLU A 36 -13.18 11.38 -9.36
N VAL A 37 -13.90 12.51 -9.50
CA VAL A 37 -14.71 13.09 -8.42
C VAL A 37 -15.81 12.13 -7.99
N PHE A 38 -16.54 11.55 -8.93
CA PHE A 38 -17.61 10.61 -8.63
C PHE A 38 -17.10 9.40 -7.84
N LYS A 39 -15.97 8.81 -8.25
CA LYS A 39 -15.35 7.68 -7.54
C LYS A 39 -14.76 8.05 -6.19
N ALA A 40 -14.18 9.25 -6.06
CA ALA A 40 -13.74 9.74 -4.77
C ALA A 40 -14.94 9.89 -3.81
N MET A 41 -16.05 10.46 -4.30
CA MET A 41 -17.28 10.71 -3.56
C MET A 41 -18.09 9.46 -3.20
N GLU A 42 -18.00 8.39 -4.01
CA GLU A 42 -18.75 7.13 -3.88
C GLU A 42 -18.60 6.45 -2.51
N ARG A 43 -17.48 6.61 -1.82
CA ARG A 43 -17.26 6.07 -0.46
C ARG A 43 -17.09 7.12 0.63
N THR A 44 -17.26 8.38 0.29
CA THR A 44 -17.18 9.47 1.27
C THR A 44 -18.36 9.37 2.25
N PRO A 45 -18.15 9.62 3.57
CA PRO A 45 -19.23 9.69 4.52
C PRO A 45 -20.40 10.55 4.04
N LEU A 46 -21.64 10.11 4.24
CA LEU A 46 -22.82 10.80 3.72
C LEU A 46 -22.90 12.27 4.16
N ARG A 47 -22.48 12.57 5.40
CA ARG A 47 -22.45 13.95 5.93
C ARG A 47 -21.45 14.85 5.23
N TRP A 48 -20.34 14.30 4.75
CA TRP A 48 -19.39 15.07 3.95
C TRP A 48 -20.01 15.43 2.60
N ARG A 49 -20.80 14.54 2.00
CA ARG A 49 -21.52 14.85 0.75
C ARG A 49 -22.50 16.00 0.92
N THR A 50 -23.15 16.12 2.08
CA THR A 50 -24.04 17.24 2.37
C THR A 50 -23.30 18.56 2.60
N ILE A 51 -22.12 18.53 3.23
CA ILE A 51 -21.29 19.72 3.46
C ILE A 51 -20.69 20.22 2.15
N LEU A 52 -20.12 19.31 1.37
CA LEU A 52 -19.49 19.62 0.09
C LEU A 52 -20.54 19.96 -0.97
N GLY A 53 -21.72 19.33 -0.95
CA GLY A 53 -22.72 19.47 -2.01
C GLY A 53 -22.32 18.67 -3.24
N SER A 54 -22.35 17.34 -3.13
CA SER A 54 -21.86 16.36 -4.12
C SER A 54 -22.28 16.63 -5.57
N ASP A 55 -23.44 17.23 -5.79
CA ASP A 55 -24.02 17.41 -7.11
C ASP A 55 -23.46 18.63 -7.84
N ARG A 56 -22.74 19.51 -7.14
CA ARG A 56 -22.25 20.78 -7.68
C ARG A 56 -20.83 20.69 -8.26
N MET A 57 -20.07 19.65 -7.93
CA MET A 57 -18.65 19.56 -8.30
C MET A 57 -18.47 18.68 -9.53
N ALA A 58 -18.00 19.28 -10.62
CA ALA A 58 -17.72 18.59 -11.88
C ALA A 58 -16.26 18.21 -12.04
N SER A 59 -15.35 18.80 -11.24
CA SER A 59 -13.91 18.61 -11.40
C SER A 59 -13.14 18.55 -10.08
N VAL A 60 -11.94 17.96 -10.13
CA VAL A 60 -11.00 17.89 -9.00
C VAL A 60 -10.59 19.29 -8.53
N GLY A 61 -10.50 20.25 -9.46
CA GLY A 61 -10.16 21.64 -9.16
C GLY A 61 -11.24 22.39 -8.38
N GLU A 62 -12.49 21.91 -8.39
CA GLU A 62 -13.57 22.43 -7.54
C GLU A 62 -13.65 21.68 -6.21
N LEU A 63 -13.43 20.36 -6.24
CA LEU A 63 -13.52 19.51 -5.05
C LEU A 63 -12.43 19.82 -4.02
N LEU A 64 -11.16 19.91 -4.43
CA LEU A 64 -10.06 20.06 -3.47
C LEU A 64 -10.13 21.39 -2.69
N PRO A 65 -10.33 22.56 -3.32
CA PRO A 65 -10.52 23.79 -2.56
C PRO A 65 -11.73 23.73 -1.64
N ALA A 66 -12.86 23.16 -2.09
CA ALA A 66 -14.03 23.02 -1.24
C ALA A 66 -13.78 22.11 -0.02
N VAL A 67 -12.97 21.05 -0.17
CA VAL A 67 -12.58 20.19 0.95
C VAL A 67 -11.69 20.95 1.94
N GLN A 68 -10.72 21.73 1.44
CA GLN A 68 -9.83 22.55 2.26
C GLN A 68 -10.61 23.64 3.02
N ASP A 69 -11.50 24.35 2.33
CA ASP A 69 -12.33 25.41 2.91
C ASP A 69 -13.28 24.91 4.00
N ASN A 70 -13.66 23.62 3.95
CA ASN A 70 -14.60 23.01 4.89
C ASN A 70 -13.95 21.97 5.80
N GLU A 71 -12.62 21.98 5.95
CA GLU A 71 -11.89 20.89 6.61
C GLU A 71 -12.34 20.67 8.07
N GLU A 72 -12.55 21.74 8.82
CA GLU A 72 -13.03 21.68 10.22
C GLU A 72 -14.45 21.11 10.32
N ASP A 73 -15.36 21.55 9.43
CA ASP A 73 -16.74 21.06 9.39
C ASP A 73 -16.81 19.57 9.04
N LEU A 74 -15.97 19.12 8.11
CA LEU A 74 -15.85 17.71 7.75
C LEU A 74 -15.35 16.87 8.94
N LEU A 75 -14.36 17.35 9.68
CA LEU A 75 -13.88 16.70 10.91
C LEU A 75 -14.94 16.67 12.00
N GLN A 76 -15.68 17.77 12.19
CA GLN A 76 -16.76 17.85 13.18
C GLN A 76 -17.92 16.92 12.84
N ALA A 77 -18.27 16.79 11.55
CA ALA A 77 -19.31 15.87 11.09
C ALA A 77 -19.01 14.42 11.46
N VAL A 78 -17.74 14.01 11.43
CA VAL A 78 -17.32 12.66 11.84
C VAL A 78 -17.41 12.47 13.35
N ARG A 79 -17.00 13.48 14.13
CA ARG A 79 -17.15 13.44 15.59
C ARG A 79 -18.63 13.28 15.97
N ASN A 80 -19.50 14.00 15.28
CA ASN A 80 -20.96 13.95 15.51
C ASN A 80 -21.59 12.62 15.09
N THR A 81 -21.07 11.92 14.09
CA THR A 81 -21.56 10.58 13.75
C THR A 81 -21.28 9.56 14.83
N ASN A 82 -20.14 9.68 15.52
CA ASN A 82 -19.81 8.78 16.63
C ASN A 82 -20.79 9.02 17.79
N LEU A 83 -21.09 10.28 18.11
CA LEU A 83 -22.04 10.62 19.17
C LEU A 83 -23.46 10.08 18.91
N ALA A 84 -23.95 10.15 17.67
CA ALA A 84 -25.26 9.60 17.33
C ALA A 84 -25.31 8.07 17.49
N SER A 85 -24.25 7.38 17.06
CA SER A 85 -24.11 5.93 17.23
C SER A 85 -23.97 5.54 18.70
N ASP A 86 -23.23 6.32 19.49
CA ASP A 86 -23.04 6.12 20.92
C ASP A 86 -24.36 6.32 21.68
N PHE A 87 -25.16 7.31 21.28
CA PHE A 87 -26.46 7.55 21.87
C PHE A 87 -27.45 6.42 21.55
N GLU A 88 -27.40 5.86 20.34
CA GLU A 88 -28.22 4.70 19.98
C GLU A 88 -27.79 3.43 20.76
N MET A 89 -26.49 3.21 20.92
CA MET A 89 -25.99 2.13 21.80
C MET A 89 -26.43 2.33 23.25
N LEU A 90 -26.35 3.55 23.77
CA LEU A 90 -26.77 3.88 25.11
C LEU A 90 -28.28 3.67 25.29
N ALA A 91 -29.09 4.09 24.31
CA ALA A 91 -30.54 3.87 24.31
C ALA A 91 -30.88 2.36 24.32
N ARG A 92 -30.19 1.55 23.49
CA ARG A 92 -30.31 0.08 23.49
C ARG A 92 -29.81 -0.55 24.79
N GLN A 93 -28.87 0.07 25.49
CA GLN A 93 -28.42 -0.38 26.80
C GLN A 93 -29.45 -0.04 27.89
N MET A 94 -30.06 1.14 27.85
CA MET A 94 -31.12 1.53 28.78
C MET A 94 -32.38 0.67 28.62
N GLU A 95 -32.80 0.36 27.38
CA GLU A 95 -33.92 -0.59 27.16
C GLU A 95 -33.66 -1.98 27.76
N ARG A 96 -32.39 -2.43 27.81
CA ARG A 96 -32.02 -3.70 28.44
C ARG A 96 -32.11 -3.64 29.96
N ILE A 97 -31.79 -2.49 30.56
CA ILE A 97 -31.91 -2.28 32.01
C ILE A 97 -33.39 -2.24 32.42
N ASP A 98 -34.24 -1.51 31.68
CA ASP A 98 -35.67 -1.42 32.00
C ASP A 98 -36.43 -2.75 31.81
N ARG A 99 -36.01 -3.60 30.86
CA ARG A 99 -36.58 -4.96 30.71
C ARG A 99 -35.96 -5.98 31.69
N GLY A 100 -34.92 -5.61 32.44
CA GLY A 100 -34.06 -6.52 33.21
C GLY A 100 -34.46 -6.76 34.67
N TYR A 101 -35.34 -5.96 35.27
CA TYR A 101 -35.75 -6.15 36.68
C TYR A 101 -36.65 -7.38 36.95
N GLY A 102 -36.76 -8.32 36.01
CA GLY A 102 -37.73 -9.42 36.08
C GLY A 102 -37.19 -10.86 36.10
N ARG A 103 -35.96 -11.15 35.65
CA ARG A 103 -35.46 -12.55 35.63
C ARG A 103 -33.97 -12.63 35.85
N GLY A 104 -33.59 -13.03 37.06
CA GLY A 104 -32.26 -13.57 37.30
C GLY A 104 -32.05 -14.85 36.48
N ARG A 105 -30.88 -14.95 35.85
CA ARG A 105 -30.00 -16.13 35.92
C ARG A 105 -28.76 -15.99 35.05
N ASP A 106 -27.67 -16.43 35.66
CA ASP A 106 -26.46 -17.05 35.13
C ASP A 106 -25.42 -16.17 34.43
N ASP A 107 -24.48 -15.76 35.28
CA ASP A 107 -23.07 -15.48 35.04
C ASP A 107 -22.41 -16.48 34.09
N ARG A 108 -22.13 -16.06 32.85
CA ARG A 108 -21.00 -16.58 32.06
C ARG A 108 -20.35 -15.47 31.26
N HIS A 109 -19.30 -14.92 31.85
CA HIS A 109 -18.39 -13.95 31.27
C HIS A 109 -17.39 -14.69 30.35
N PRO A 110 -17.27 -14.34 29.06
CA PRO A 110 -16.12 -14.73 28.26
C PRO A 110 -15.05 -13.64 28.37
N GLU A 111 -13.89 -14.00 28.92
CA GLU A 111 -12.66 -13.24 28.76
C GLU A 111 -12.14 -13.46 27.33
N HIS A 112 -11.89 -12.39 26.57
CA HIS A 112 -11.09 -12.49 25.35
C HIS A 112 -10.18 -11.28 25.18
N ASN A 113 -8.90 -11.55 25.47
CA ASN A 113 -7.65 -11.02 24.94
C ASN A 113 -7.69 -9.76 24.06
N ARG A 114 -7.15 -8.68 24.63
CA ARG A 114 -6.79 -7.45 23.93
C ARG A 114 -5.33 -7.56 23.45
N ALA A 115 -5.12 -7.76 22.16
CA ALA A 115 -3.80 -7.68 21.54
C ALA A 115 -3.40 -6.20 21.36
N GLU A 116 -2.23 -5.83 21.88
CA GLU A 116 -1.63 -4.50 21.69
C GLU A 116 -1.14 -4.35 20.24
N VAL A 117 -1.71 -3.39 19.52
CA VAL A 117 -1.28 -3.01 18.17
C VAL A 117 -0.17 -1.97 18.28
N ARG A 118 1.07 -2.37 17.96
CA ARG A 118 2.21 -1.46 17.80
C ARG A 118 2.00 -0.56 16.58
N SER A 119 2.12 0.75 16.80
CA SER A 119 1.92 1.81 15.81
C SER A 119 3.06 1.88 14.79
N ASN A 120 2.69 1.99 13.51
CA ASN A 120 3.58 2.09 12.36
C ASN A 120 4.18 3.51 12.24
N THR A 121 5.35 3.74 12.86
CA THR A 121 6.06 5.03 12.86
C THR A 121 6.86 5.30 11.57
N ALA A 122 7.15 4.27 10.77
CA ALA A 122 8.01 4.38 9.59
C ALA A 122 7.41 5.23 8.44
N PHE A 123 6.08 5.24 8.27
CA PHE A 123 5.42 5.99 7.20
C PHE A 123 5.42 7.52 7.44
N ARG A 124 5.42 7.94 8.72
CA ARG A 124 5.48 9.36 9.08
C ARG A 124 6.87 9.98 8.91
N SER A 125 7.93 9.19 9.05
CA SER A 125 9.29 9.66 8.80
C SER A 125 9.55 9.96 7.33
N ALA A 126 8.87 9.28 6.40
CA ALA A 126 9.00 9.54 4.96
C ALA A 126 8.31 10.85 4.51
N LEU A 127 7.19 11.20 5.13
CA LEU A 127 6.45 12.45 4.85
C LEU A 127 7.04 13.68 5.57
N ALA A 128 7.66 13.50 6.74
CA ALA A 128 8.31 14.61 7.45
C ALA A 128 9.61 15.09 6.78
N SER A 129 10.23 14.28 5.93
CA SER A 129 11.43 14.68 5.16
C SER A 129 11.11 15.47 3.89
N THR A 130 9.84 15.61 3.49
CA THR A 130 9.44 16.36 2.29
C THR A 130 9.07 17.82 2.55
N GLU A 131 8.91 18.26 3.80
CA GLU A 131 8.50 19.63 4.12
C GLU A 131 9.66 20.66 4.09
N GLU A 132 10.91 20.21 4.06
CA GLU A 132 12.10 21.07 4.02
C GLU A 132 12.68 21.27 2.59
N ALA A 133 12.09 20.64 1.56
CA ALA A 133 12.57 20.76 0.18
C ALA A 133 11.49 21.38 -0.72
N GLY A 134 11.68 22.66 -1.05
CA GLY A 134 10.72 23.44 -1.83
C GLY A 134 10.35 22.81 -3.18
N SER A 135 9.03 22.64 -3.39
CA SER A 135 8.19 22.76 -4.62
C SER A 135 8.67 22.26 -6.01
N GLY A 136 9.88 21.75 -6.19
CA GLY A 136 10.39 21.22 -7.46
C GLY A 136 10.69 19.72 -7.44
N ASP A 137 10.69 19.11 -6.25
CA ASP A 137 11.34 17.81 -6.02
C ASP A 137 10.36 16.65 -5.78
N GLU A 138 9.04 16.88 -5.77
CA GLU A 138 8.04 15.83 -5.53
C GLU A 138 7.98 14.79 -6.67
N LEU A 139 8.14 15.26 -7.91
CA LEU A 139 8.29 14.42 -9.11
C LEU A 139 9.65 13.72 -9.13
N ALA A 140 10.68 14.33 -8.54
CA ALA A 140 12.01 13.75 -8.41
C ALA A 140 12.09 12.72 -7.27
N ALA A 141 11.34 12.87 -6.18
CA ALA A 141 11.20 11.89 -5.11
C ALA A 141 10.43 10.64 -5.57
N LEU A 142 9.35 10.83 -6.35
CA LEU A 142 8.68 9.73 -7.06
C LEU A 142 9.60 9.07 -8.10
N ALA A 143 10.45 9.84 -8.78
CA ALA A 143 11.47 9.30 -9.69
C ALA A 143 12.66 8.65 -8.96
N ALA A 144 12.99 9.09 -7.74
CA ALA A 144 14.05 8.53 -6.90
C ALA A 144 13.63 7.18 -6.32
N PHE A 145 12.36 7.03 -5.93
CA PHE A 145 11.76 5.74 -5.55
C PHE A 145 11.79 4.72 -6.70
N GLN A 146 11.67 5.20 -7.96
CA GLN A 146 11.83 4.36 -9.15
C GLN A 146 13.31 4.03 -9.48
N ARG A 147 14.28 4.73 -8.87
CA ARG A 147 15.72 4.62 -9.16
C ARG A 147 16.55 3.96 -8.06
N THR A 148 16.05 3.89 -6.83
CA THR A 148 16.64 3.07 -5.76
C THR A 148 16.41 1.60 -6.11
N GLY A 149 17.24 1.08 -7.01
CA GLY A 149 17.24 -0.28 -7.52
C GLY A 149 17.73 -1.32 -6.51
N ASP A 150 17.29 -1.23 -5.27
CA ASP A 150 17.30 -2.39 -4.36
C ASP A 150 16.17 -3.31 -4.80
N HIS A 151 16.45 -4.03 -5.88
CA HIS A 151 15.52 -4.98 -6.44
C HIS A 151 15.34 -6.11 -5.43
N PRO A 152 14.10 -6.36 -4.95
CA PRO A 152 13.85 -7.42 -4.00
C PRO A 152 14.39 -8.74 -4.56
N ARG A 153 15.14 -9.48 -3.74
CA ARG A 153 15.71 -10.77 -4.16
C ARG A 153 14.56 -11.65 -4.66
N PRO A 154 14.74 -12.33 -5.81
CA PRO A 154 13.69 -13.18 -6.34
C PRO A 154 13.31 -14.23 -5.29
N ALA A 155 12.02 -14.40 -5.06
CA ALA A 155 11.48 -15.44 -4.18
C ALA A 155 12.05 -16.81 -4.59
N LYS A 156 12.11 -17.76 -3.64
CA LYS A 156 12.67 -19.12 -3.83
C LYS A 156 12.10 -19.84 -5.06
N THR A 157 10.90 -19.46 -5.52
CA THR A 157 10.27 -19.96 -6.74
C THR A 157 9.67 -18.81 -7.54
N TYR A 158 10.00 -18.75 -8.83
CA TYR A 158 9.36 -17.82 -9.76
C TYR A 158 7.90 -18.20 -10.00
N ARG A 159 7.04 -17.19 -10.17
CA ARG A 159 5.60 -17.40 -10.33
C ARG A 159 5.23 -17.99 -11.68
N PHE A 160 5.97 -17.64 -12.72
CA PHE A 160 5.77 -18.15 -14.07
C PHE A 160 6.87 -19.15 -14.43
N PRO A 161 6.57 -20.17 -15.25
CA PRO A 161 7.59 -21.02 -15.84
C PRO A 161 8.63 -20.18 -16.57
N LYS A 162 9.89 -20.60 -16.54
CA LYS A 162 10.97 -19.94 -17.25
C LYS A 162 10.68 -19.91 -18.75
N ASP A 163 10.58 -18.70 -19.30
CA ASP A 163 10.40 -18.47 -20.73
C ASP A 163 11.65 -17.81 -21.30
N ASP A 164 12.29 -18.46 -22.26
CA ASP A 164 13.50 -18.00 -22.95
C ASP A 164 13.20 -17.60 -24.42
N SER A 165 11.92 -17.51 -24.80
CA SER A 165 11.48 -17.18 -26.16
C SER A 165 11.78 -15.74 -26.57
N THR A 166 11.81 -14.81 -25.63
CA THR A 166 12.20 -13.40 -25.84
C THR A 166 13.62 -13.14 -25.32
N ARG A 167 14.38 -12.31 -26.07
CA ARG A 167 15.74 -11.89 -25.73
C ARG A 167 15.87 -10.38 -25.87
N SER A 168 16.36 -9.73 -24.82
CA SER A 168 16.65 -8.30 -24.86
C SER A 168 17.92 -8.01 -25.66
N ALA A 169 18.00 -6.83 -26.28
CA ALA A 169 19.18 -6.40 -27.02
C ALA A 169 20.46 -6.36 -26.17
N ALA A 170 20.33 -6.02 -24.88
CA ALA A 170 21.41 -6.04 -23.91
C ALA A 170 21.10 -7.02 -22.77
N PRO A 171 22.09 -7.79 -22.29
CA PRO A 171 21.88 -8.74 -21.20
C PRO A 171 21.34 -8.01 -19.96
N PRO A 172 20.35 -8.60 -19.25
CA PRO A 172 19.81 -8.00 -18.04
C PRO A 172 20.85 -8.09 -16.90
N PRO A 173 20.80 -7.15 -15.92
CA PRO A 173 21.70 -7.17 -14.77
C PRO A 173 21.48 -8.37 -13.83
N GLY A 174 20.36 -9.08 -13.98
CA GLY A 174 20.00 -10.28 -13.24
C GLY A 174 18.90 -11.07 -13.96
N PRO A 175 18.48 -12.24 -13.43
CA PRO A 175 17.36 -12.99 -14.00
C PRO A 175 16.07 -12.17 -13.96
N CYS A 176 15.21 -12.34 -14.97
CA CYS A 176 13.89 -11.76 -15.07
C CYS A 176 13.07 -12.08 -13.82
N TYR A 177 12.45 -11.07 -13.22
CA TYR A 177 11.71 -11.22 -11.97
C TYR A 177 10.48 -12.13 -12.09
N GLY A 178 9.95 -12.32 -13.29
CA GLY A 178 8.69 -13.04 -13.48
C GLY A 178 8.85 -14.53 -13.69
N CYS A 179 9.76 -14.86 -14.58
CA CYS A 179 10.00 -16.23 -15.03
C CYS A 179 11.42 -16.73 -14.69
N GLY A 180 12.32 -15.87 -14.22
CA GLY A 180 13.71 -16.24 -13.92
C GLY A 180 14.64 -16.36 -15.12
N SER A 181 14.21 -15.97 -16.33
CA SER A 181 15.05 -16.01 -17.53
C SER A 181 16.26 -15.08 -17.42
N LYS A 182 17.43 -15.51 -17.90
CA LYS A 182 18.63 -14.67 -18.00
C LYS A 182 18.75 -13.96 -19.35
N LEU A 183 17.81 -14.19 -20.28
CA LEU A 183 17.90 -13.73 -21.66
C LEU A 183 17.18 -12.40 -21.92
N HIS A 184 16.17 -12.07 -21.11
CA HIS A 184 15.42 -10.83 -21.24
C HIS A 184 15.30 -10.06 -19.93
N ARG A 185 15.11 -8.75 -20.07
CA ARG A 185 14.77 -7.82 -18.99
C ARG A 185 13.31 -8.01 -18.60
N TRP A 186 12.99 -7.68 -17.36
CA TRP A 186 11.62 -7.73 -16.83
C TRP A 186 10.57 -7.09 -17.76
N ARG A 187 10.87 -5.94 -18.37
CA ARG A 187 9.96 -5.23 -19.28
C ARG A 187 9.72 -5.92 -20.62
N ASP A 188 10.61 -6.80 -21.03
CA ASP A 188 10.54 -7.53 -22.30
C ASP A 188 9.96 -8.95 -22.11
N CYS A 189 9.52 -9.27 -20.88
CA CYS A 189 8.92 -10.55 -20.55
C CYS A 189 7.48 -10.61 -21.07
N CYS A 190 7.08 -11.72 -21.70
CA CYS A 190 5.69 -11.95 -22.12
C CYS A 190 4.68 -11.93 -20.95
N HIS A 191 5.16 -12.15 -19.73
CA HIS A 191 4.36 -12.09 -18.50
C HIS A 191 4.37 -10.71 -17.82
N TYR A 192 5.00 -9.70 -18.43
CA TYR A 192 5.13 -8.36 -17.82
C TYR A 192 3.77 -7.72 -17.53
N ASP A 193 2.88 -7.68 -18.53
CA ASP A 193 1.56 -7.06 -18.39
C ASP A 193 0.67 -7.82 -17.41
N GLY A 194 0.71 -9.15 -17.42
CA GLY A 194 -0.01 -9.99 -16.46
C GLY A 194 0.43 -9.72 -15.03
N GLN A 195 1.73 -9.60 -14.78
CA GLN A 195 2.27 -9.33 -13.45
C GLN A 195 2.00 -7.93 -12.96
N ARG A 196 2.10 -6.94 -13.85
CA ARG A 196 1.72 -5.56 -13.55
C ARG A 196 0.23 -5.47 -13.24
N GLY A 197 -0.60 -6.19 -13.99
CA GLY A 197 -2.04 -6.33 -13.75
C GLY A 197 -2.32 -6.97 -12.40
N ASP A 198 -1.59 -8.01 -12.01
CA ASP A 198 -1.76 -8.70 -10.73
C ASP A 198 -1.30 -7.86 -9.54
N ALA A 199 -0.15 -7.19 -9.63
CA ALA A 199 0.28 -6.26 -8.60
C ALA A 199 -0.71 -5.11 -8.44
N ARG A 200 -1.24 -4.59 -9.55
CA ARG A 200 -2.31 -3.58 -9.56
C ARG A 200 -3.60 -4.13 -8.91
N ARG A 201 -3.98 -5.37 -9.22
CA ARG A 201 -5.14 -6.06 -8.62
C ARG A 201 -4.94 -6.37 -7.13
N ALA A 202 -3.74 -6.72 -6.70
CA ALA A 202 -3.41 -6.98 -5.30
C ALA A 202 -3.38 -5.69 -4.48
N LEU A 203 -2.78 -4.62 -5.01
CA LEU A 203 -2.85 -3.29 -4.40
C LEU A 203 -4.29 -2.80 -4.32
N LEU A 204 -5.07 -3.01 -5.39
CA LEU A 204 -6.50 -2.74 -5.44
C LEU A 204 -7.26 -3.55 -4.40
N ALA A 205 -6.98 -4.85 -4.27
CA ALA A 205 -7.59 -5.69 -3.26
C ALA A 205 -7.24 -5.17 -1.85
N ALA A 206 -5.98 -4.82 -1.58
CA ALA A 206 -5.59 -4.24 -0.29
C ALA A 206 -6.26 -2.89 0.00
N LEU A 207 -6.43 -2.04 -1.02
CA LEU A 207 -7.12 -0.76 -0.91
C LEU A 207 -8.65 -0.90 -0.77
N LEU A 208 -9.21 -2.03 -1.23
CA LEU A 208 -10.66 -2.29 -1.24
C LEU A 208 -11.12 -3.28 -0.15
N ALA A 209 -10.24 -4.11 0.42
CA ALA A 209 -10.56 -5.23 1.32
C ALA A 209 -10.91 -4.82 2.76
N GLU A 210 -11.39 -3.60 2.96
CA GLU A 210 -11.98 -3.23 4.23
C GLU A 210 -13.50 -3.28 4.03
N GLU A 211 -14.14 -4.41 4.40
CA GLU A 211 -15.52 -4.44 4.94
C GLU A 211 -16.10 -5.80 5.39
N ASP A 212 -15.42 -6.94 5.26
CA ASP A 212 -15.90 -8.18 5.90
C ASP A 212 -14.97 -8.60 7.04
N GLU A 213 -15.56 -9.02 8.16
CA GLU A 213 -14.97 -9.48 9.43
C GLU A 213 -13.98 -10.67 9.28
N ASN A 214 -12.95 -10.56 8.44
CA ASN A 214 -11.95 -11.59 8.22
C ASN A 214 -10.54 -11.00 8.38
N ASP A 215 -9.94 -11.28 9.52
CA ASP A 215 -8.61 -10.86 9.98
C ASP A 215 -7.42 -11.39 9.13
N ASN A 216 -7.63 -11.78 7.87
CA ASN A 216 -6.63 -12.55 7.11
C ASN A 216 -6.10 -11.89 5.81
N ILE A 217 -6.50 -10.66 5.47
CA ILE A 217 -6.10 -10.03 4.18
C ILE A 217 -4.88 -9.10 4.30
N VAL A 218 -4.55 -8.61 5.51
CA VAL A 218 -3.42 -7.68 5.71
C VAL A 218 -2.04 -8.35 5.52
N LEU A 219 -1.95 -9.68 5.56
CA LEU A 219 -0.68 -10.41 5.39
C LEU A 219 -0.14 -10.43 3.94
N LEU A 220 -0.97 -10.18 2.90
CA LEU A 220 -0.49 -10.26 1.51
C LEU A 220 0.22 -9.01 1.00
N ALA A 221 0.02 -7.85 1.63
CA ALA A 221 0.71 -6.62 1.26
C ALA A 221 2.05 -6.44 2.01
N GLY A 222 2.17 -7.00 3.23
CA GLY A 222 3.40 -6.97 4.04
C GLY A 222 4.42 -8.06 3.70
N ALA A 223 3.98 -9.22 3.16
CA ALA A 223 4.88 -10.30 2.74
C ALA A 223 5.76 -9.96 1.51
N TYR A 224 5.66 -8.72 0.98
CA TYR A 224 6.57 -8.20 -0.04
C TYR A 224 7.81 -7.50 0.52
N LEU A 225 7.92 -7.29 1.84
CA LEU A 225 9.03 -6.50 2.42
C LEU A 225 9.68 -7.05 3.70
N GLU A 226 9.09 -7.99 4.46
CA GLU A 226 9.68 -8.44 5.73
C GLU A 226 9.63 -9.97 5.88
N ASP A 227 10.74 -10.63 5.57
CA ASP A 227 11.14 -11.93 6.13
C ASP A 227 12.61 -11.80 6.58
N ASP A 228 12.83 -11.04 7.66
CA ASP A 228 14.05 -11.07 8.45
C ASP A 228 13.92 -12.17 9.50
N ASP A 229 14.23 -13.41 9.12
CA ASP A 229 14.67 -14.45 10.05
C ASP A 229 15.41 -15.55 9.27
N ALA A 230 16.71 -15.36 9.07
CA ALA A 230 17.63 -16.42 8.68
C ALA A 230 18.95 -16.31 9.49
N PRO A 231 19.50 -17.44 9.95
CA PRO A 231 20.51 -17.50 11.01
C PRO A 231 21.87 -16.94 10.58
N PRO A 232 22.78 -16.62 11.53
CA PRO A 232 24.11 -16.16 11.20
C PRO A 232 24.87 -17.26 10.47
N PHE A 233 25.12 -17.07 9.18
CA PHE A 233 25.97 -17.97 8.41
C PHE A 233 27.43 -17.72 8.84
N LEU A 234 27.97 -18.68 9.59
CA LEU A 234 29.39 -18.76 9.92
C LEU A 234 30.22 -18.79 8.64
N GLY A 235 31.23 -17.94 8.60
CA GLY A 235 32.15 -17.79 7.49
C GLY A 235 32.87 -19.09 7.15
N GLY A 236 32.70 -19.53 5.90
CA GLY A 236 33.56 -20.51 5.24
C GLY A 236 34.43 -19.81 4.22
N ARG A 237 35.61 -19.33 4.64
CA ARG A 237 36.72 -19.03 3.74
C ARG A 237 37.23 -20.35 3.15
N SER A 238 37.21 -20.49 1.83
CA SER A 238 38.12 -21.40 1.13
C SER A 238 38.80 -20.62 0.00
N ASN A 239 40.05 -20.24 0.28
CA ASN A 239 41.06 -19.91 -0.71
C ASN A 239 41.23 -21.09 -1.67
N GLY A 240 41.05 -20.86 -2.96
CA GLY A 240 41.53 -21.74 -4.02
C GLY A 240 42.14 -20.84 -5.09
N GLY A 241 43.45 -20.69 -5.06
CA GLY A 241 44.19 -19.88 -6.02
C GLY A 241 44.55 -20.70 -7.25
N ASP A 242 44.27 -20.16 -8.42
CA ASP A 242 44.84 -20.62 -9.68
C ASP A 242 45.83 -19.58 -10.22
N ARG A 243 47.10 -19.98 -10.21
CA ARG A 243 48.23 -19.31 -10.87
C ARG A 243 48.09 -19.47 -12.40
N PRO A 244 48.31 -18.41 -13.20
CA PRO A 244 48.62 -18.60 -14.61
C PRO A 244 50.11 -18.94 -14.81
N ASP A 245 50.36 -20.02 -15.56
CA ASP A 245 51.67 -20.47 -16.01
C ASP A 245 52.38 -19.44 -16.89
N ASN A 246 53.61 -19.12 -16.49
CA ASN A 246 54.51 -18.20 -17.17
C ASN A 246 55.33 -19.00 -18.21
N LYS A 247 55.11 -18.76 -19.51
CA LYS A 247 55.94 -19.34 -20.59
C LYS A 247 57.19 -18.48 -20.82
N PRO A 248 58.40 -19.06 -20.91
CA PRO A 248 59.61 -18.31 -21.23
C PRO A 248 59.71 -17.99 -22.72
N ARG A 249 60.22 -16.80 -23.02
CA ARG A 249 60.69 -16.39 -24.36
C ARG A 249 62.00 -17.11 -24.69
N PRO A 250 62.20 -17.64 -25.90
CA PRO A 250 63.53 -17.98 -26.37
C PRO A 250 64.24 -16.76 -26.94
N ASP A 251 65.51 -16.67 -26.57
CA ASP A 251 66.46 -15.61 -26.85
C ASP A 251 66.80 -15.44 -28.33
N SER A 252 67.13 -14.17 -28.62
CA SER A 252 67.88 -13.71 -29.78
C SER A 252 69.22 -14.42 -29.90
N ALA A 253 69.55 -14.90 -31.09
CA ALA A 253 70.93 -15.15 -31.52
C ALA A 253 71.11 -14.67 -32.96
N ILE A 254 71.87 -13.58 -33.05
CA ILE A 254 72.83 -13.13 -34.07
C ILE A 254 72.78 -13.82 -35.44
#